data_AF-A0A7G8FXT7-F1
#
_entry.id   AF-A0A7G8FXT7-F1
#
_cell.length_a   1.000
_cell.length_b   1.000
_cell.length_c   1.000
_cell.angle_alpha   90.00
_cell.angle_beta   90.00
_cell.angle_gamma   90.00
#
_symmetry.space_group_name_H-M   'P 1'
#
loop_
_entity.id
_entity.type
_entity.pdbx_description
1 polymer ?
#
loop_
_entity_poly.entity_id
_entity_poly.type
_entity_poly.pdbx_seq_one_letter_code
_entity_poly.pdbx_strand_id
1 'polypeptide(L)'
;MTATPQLALVLRNGVLLMLSLAAVDRIGLPEGLFLALAILVVLEADLGGGVIAGRERVIGTLMGLLAVVITAGITLVLPLPARVFSGLLLVRLFGFAAGLSSGFIVGGHVVAGSLLHHPDNWWYYAFWRTVMTILGVLIGVYISRHLYSQRSVSRWREQCRSWTGDLAHALLHLNNIPERELFFLNLRERRNALRRSLPQLIAEQSITRSRQDSVRWAQEVLQHCSTVMSSCRDLSTLLQCQTELTPALNESVHGLQRLGSERLKAIGQDLSMQNAAQNNEWSRLRLELKQAVEASLLHPTGTDLRSEDPELQQRRLLASRLLLLSDALEQMPCSPSGKGVAP
;
A
#
# COMPACT_ATOMS: atom_id res chain seq x y z
N MET A 1 1.55 -31.99 -2.66
CA MET A 1 1.33 -31.46 -1.29
C MET A 1 2.39 -30.40 -1.01
N THR A 2 2.11 -29.14 -1.38
CA THR A 2 3.04 -28.02 -1.21
C THR A 2 2.91 -27.48 0.22
N ALA A 3 3.88 -27.79 1.08
CA ALA A 3 4.01 -27.09 2.34
C ALA A 3 4.05 -25.58 2.04
N THR A 4 3.11 -24.88 2.67
CA THR A 4 2.70 -23.52 2.39
C THR A 4 3.86 -22.54 2.55
N PRO A 5 3.96 -21.48 1.73
CA PRO A 5 5.03 -20.47 1.82
C PRO A 5 5.18 -19.85 3.23
N GLN A 6 4.14 -19.95 4.07
CA GLN A 6 4.14 -19.55 5.48
C GLN A 6 4.96 -20.49 6.39
N LEU A 7 4.91 -21.82 6.19
CA LEU A 7 5.68 -22.76 7.01
C LEU A 7 7.19 -22.58 6.77
N ALA A 8 7.58 -22.41 5.51
CA ALA A 8 8.97 -22.15 5.15
C ALA A 8 9.48 -20.83 5.78
N LEU A 9 8.64 -19.79 5.80
CA LEU A 9 8.94 -18.52 6.46
C LEU A 9 9.16 -18.70 7.97
N VAL A 10 8.26 -19.43 8.65
CA VAL A 10 8.34 -19.69 10.10
C VAL A 10 9.59 -20.50 10.45
N LEU A 11 9.84 -21.60 9.74
CA LEU A 11 11.01 -22.45 9.98
C LEU A 11 12.31 -21.67 9.77
N ARG A 12 12.39 -20.89 8.69
CA ARG A 12 13.54 -20.03 8.41
C ARG A 12 13.76 -19.02 9.54
N ASN A 13 12.71 -18.31 9.94
CA ASN A 13 12.80 -17.30 11.00
C ASN A 13 13.22 -17.93 12.33
N GLY A 14 12.74 -19.15 12.63
CA GLY A 14 13.18 -19.94 13.77
C GLY A 14 14.68 -20.28 13.73
N VAL A 15 15.19 -20.76 12.59
CA VAL A 15 16.61 -21.07 12.41
C VAL A 15 17.48 -19.81 12.54
N LEU A 16 17.07 -18.70 11.93
CA LEU A 16 17.81 -17.43 12.04
C LEU A 16 17.82 -16.88 13.46
N LEU A 17 16.71 -17.01 14.19
CA LEU A 17 16.67 -16.65 15.61
C LEU A 17 17.64 -17.53 16.41
N MET A 18 17.62 -18.85 16.21
CA MET A 18 18.53 -19.78 16.89
C MET A 18 20.00 -19.42 16.64
N LEU A 19 20.37 -19.17 15.37
CA LEU A 19 21.73 -18.78 15.01
C LEU A 19 22.13 -17.43 15.62
N SER A 20 21.20 -16.46 15.63
CA SER A 20 21.42 -15.14 16.24
C SER A 20 21.64 -15.26 17.75
N LEU A 21 20.85 -16.08 18.43
CA LEU A 21 21.01 -16.34 19.87
C LEU A 21 22.34 -17.04 20.17
N ALA A 22 22.70 -18.07 19.40
CA ALA A 22 23.97 -18.77 19.57
C ALA A 22 25.19 -17.84 19.35
N ALA A 23 25.10 -16.93 18.38
CA ALA A 23 26.15 -15.94 18.13
C ALA A 23 26.26 -14.92 19.27
N VAL A 24 25.12 -14.39 19.73
CA VAL A 24 25.05 -13.47 20.86
C VAL A 24 25.65 -14.08 22.13
N ASP A 25 25.26 -15.31 22.45
CA ASP A 25 25.71 -16.04 23.64
C ASP A 25 27.22 -16.27 23.59
N ARG A 26 27.74 -16.70 22.43
CA ARG A 26 29.18 -16.90 22.22
C ARG A 26 30.01 -15.62 22.35
N ILE A 27 29.47 -14.48 21.93
CA ILE A 27 30.17 -13.18 22.01
C ILE A 27 30.05 -12.57 23.42
N GLY A 28 29.05 -12.99 24.21
CA GLY A 28 28.82 -12.45 25.56
C GLY A 28 28.26 -11.03 25.55
N LEU A 29 27.39 -10.70 24.57
CA LEU A 29 26.84 -9.35 24.45
C LEU A 29 25.86 -9.03 25.60
N PRO A 30 25.97 -7.85 26.25
CA PRO A 30 25.06 -7.44 27.32
C PRO A 30 23.65 -7.26 26.76
N GLU A 31 22.65 -7.86 27.42
CA GLU A 31 21.25 -7.81 26.98
C GLU A 31 21.03 -8.27 25.52
N GLY A 32 21.91 -9.15 25.01
CA GLY A 32 21.96 -9.52 23.60
C GLY A 32 20.73 -10.28 23.07
N LEU A 33 19.89 -10.81 23.95
CA LEU A 33 18.58 -11.34 23.58
C LEU A 33 17.76 -10.31 22.79
N PHE A 34 17.82 -9.02 23.15
CA PHE A 34 17.07 -7.98 22.43
C PHE A 34 17.63 -7.73 21.03
N LEU A 35 18.92 -7.96 20.81
CA LEU A 35 19.52 -7.91 19.47
C LEU A 35 18.95 -9.02 18.59
N ALA A 36 18.93 -10.27 19.09
CA ALA A 36 18.38 -11.41 18.36
C ALA A 36 16.89 -11.23 18.07
N LEU A 37 16.11 -10.76 19.04
CA LEU A 37 14.70 -10.45 18.85
C LEU A 37 14.50 -9.30 17.85
N ALA A 38 15.37 -8.29 17.83
CA ALA A 38 15.28 -7.16 16.89
C ALA A 38 15.59 -7.59 15.46
N ILE A 39 16.58 -8.46 15.26
CA ILE A 39 16.84 -9.10 13.97
C ILE A 39 15.58 -9.84 13.49
N LEU A 40 14.98 -10.67 14.37
CA LEU A 40 13.79 -11.43 14.03
C LEU A 40 12.59 -10.56 13.61
N VAL A 41 12.34 -9.45 14.32
CA VAL A 41 11.25 -8.52 13.99
C VAL A 41 11.43 -7.86 12.62
N VAL A 42 12.67 -7.66 12.17
CA VAL A 42 12.94 -7.10 10.84
C VAL A 42 12.83 -8.17 9.74
N LEU A 43 12.97 -9.45 10.08
CA LEU A 43 12.84 -10.59 9.16
C LEU A 43 11.37 -10.95 8.88
N GLU A 44 10.58 -9.93 8.58
CA GLU A 44 9.19 -10.02 8.12
C GLU A 44 9.07 -10.72 6.75
N ALA A 45 7.83 -10.92 6.30
CA ALA A 45 7.55 -11.54 5.01
C ALA A 45 8.06 -10.72 3.81
N ASP A 46 8.22 -9.40 3.94
CA ASP A 46 8.77 -8.52 2.91
C ASP A 46 9.66 -7.43 3.53
N LEU A 47 10.61 -6.93 2.73
CA LEU A 47 11.63 -5.97 3.19
C LEU A 47 10.99 -4.68 3.70
N GLY A 48 10.00 -4.13 3.00
CA GLY A 48 9.30 -2.90 3.41
C GLY A 48 8.60 -3.04 4.77
N GLY A 49 7.91 -4.17 4.99
CA GLY A 49 7.31 -4.52 6.29
C GLY A 49 8.36 -4.58 7.41
N GLY A 50 9.47 -5.27 7.16
CA GLY A 50 10.57 -5.39 8.12
C GLY A 50 11.19 -4.05 8.51
N VAL A 51 11.32 -3.13 7.56
CA VAL A 51 11.84 -1.78 7.80
C VAL A 51 10.88 -0.96 8.66
N ILE A 52 9.57 -1.02 8.39
CA ILE A 52 8.56 -0.35 9.21
C ILE A 52 8.59 -0.89 10.64
N ALA A 53 8.60 -2.22 10.79
CA ALA A 53 8.64 -2.88 12.10
C ALA A 53 9.91 -2.51 12.88
N GLY A 54 11.07 -2.53 12.21
CA GLY A 54 12.34 -2.09 12.77
C GLY A 54 12.30 -0.62 13.24
N ARG A 55 11.76 0.28 12.42
CA ARG A 55 11.61 1.70 12.76
C ARG A 55 10.71 1.90 13.98
N GLU A 56 9.54 1.23 14.02
CA GLU A 56 8.66 1.29 15.18
C GLU A 56 9.36 0.81 16.44
N ARG A 57 10.18 -0.24 16.34
CA ARG A 57 10.91 -0.79 17.47
C ARG A 57 11.99 0.16 17.99
N VAL A 58 12.75 0.81 17.10
CA VAL A 58 13.76 1.80 17.48
C VAL A 58 13.10 3.01 18.13
N ILE A 59 12.10 3.62 17.48
CA ILE A 59 11.42 4.80 18.03
C ILE A 59 10.74 4.46 19.36
N GLY A 60 10.03 3.33 19.43
CA GLY A 60 9.41 2.86 20.67
C GLY A 60 10.40 2.67 21.81
N THR A 61 11.57 2.10 21.53
CA THR A 61 12.63 1.90 22.53
C THR A 61 13.24 3.23 22.98
N LEU A 62 13.45 4.18 22.07
CA LEU A 62 13.91 5.53 22.40
C LEU A 62 12.90 6.30 23.25
N MET A 63 11.60 6.18 22.96
CA MET A 63 10.54 6.77 23.79
C MET A 63 10.48 6.11 25.17
N GLY A 64 10.71 4.79 25.24
CA GLY A 64 10.87 4.06 26.49
C GLY A 64 12.04 4.56 27.32
N LEU A 65 13.23 4.69 26.71
CA LEU A 65 14.42 5.24 27.35
C LEU A 65 14.16 6.66 27.87
N LEU A 66 13.57 7.53 27.05
CA LEU A 66 13.23 8.89 27.45
C LEU A 66 12.29 8.91 28.65
N ALA A 67 11.23 8.10 28.64
CA ALA A 67 10.30 7.98 29.76
C ALA A 67 10.99 7.48 31.04
N VAL A 68 11.91 6.51 30.93
CA VAL A 68 12.73 6.03 32.05
C VAL A 68 13.62 7.14 32.58
N VAL A 69 14.31 7.91 31.73
CA VAL A 69 15.18 9.01 32.17
C VAL A 69 14.37 10.09 32.90
N ILE A 70 13.23 10.49 32.35
CA ILE A 70 12.33 11.49 32.97
C ILE A 70 11.84 10.98 34.33
N THR A 71 11.36 9.75 34.39
CA THR A 71 10.84 9.18 35.64
C THR A 71 11.95 8.96 36.65
N ALA A 72 13.02 8.24 36.32
CA ALA A 72 14.14 8.01 37.23
C ALA A 72 14.76 9.32 37.75
N GLY A 73 14.83 10.38 36.92
CA GLY A 73 15.40 11.67 37.30
C GLY A 73 14.48 12.59 38.12
N ILE A 74 13.19 12.66 37.79
CA ILE A 74 12.23 13.57 38.46
C ILE A 74 11.59 12.91 39.70
N THR A 75 11.58 11.58 39.75
CA THR A 75 10.75 10.84 40.70
C THR A 75 11.53 10.11 41.79
N LEU A 76 12.70 10.61 42.18
CA LEU A 76 13.40 10.15 43.40
C LEU A 76 12.50 10.21 44.66
N VAL A 77 11.46 11.03 44.64
CA VAL A 77 10.50 11.23 45.73
C VAL A 77 9.26 10.31 45.64
N LEU A 78 8.96 9.72 44.47
CA LEU A 78 7.72 8.94 44.32
C LEU A 78 7.90 7.44 44.66
N PRO A 79 6.87 6.80 45.23
CA PRO A 79 6.87 5.36 45.46
C PRO A 79 6.89 4.60 44.12
N LEU A 80 7.49 3.40 44.13
CA LEU A 80 7.69 2.57 42.93
C LEU A 80 6.45 2.45 42.02
N PRO A 81 5.22 2.18 42.52
CA PRO A 81 4.04 2.07 41.67
C PRO A 81 3.75 3.34 40.87
N ALA A 82 3.95 4.52 41.47
CA ALA A 82 3.71 5.80 40.81
C ALA A 82 4.77 6.11 39.74
N ARG A 83 6.03 5.69 39.96
CA ARG A 83 7.11 5.80 38.97
C ARG A 83 6.84 4.94 37.74
N VAL A 84 6.40 3.70 37.95
CA VAL A 84 6.05 2.78 36.87
C VAL A 84 4.81 3.26 36.11
N PHE A 85 3.77 3.70 36.82
CA PHE A 85 2.57 4.27 36.20
C PHE A 85 2.91 5.48 35.32
N SER A 86 3.65 6.46 35.86
CA SER A 86 4.04 7.66 35.12
C SER A 86 4.92 7.33 33.91
N GLY A 87 5.84 6.36 34.04
CA GLY A 87 6.68 5.92 32.92
C GLY A 87 5.87 5.27 31.80
N LEU A 88 4.96 4.36 32.13
CA LEU A 88 4.09 3.71 31.14
C LEU A 88 3.13 4.71 30.48
N LEU A 89 2.59 5.66 31.25
CA LEU A 89 1.76 6.74 30.73
C LEU A 89 2.54 7.61 29.74
N LEU A 90 3.76 8.03 30.10
CA LEU A 90 4.62 8.83 29.24
C LEU A 90 4.97 8.11 27.94
N VAL A 91 5.32 6.82 27.98
CA VAL A 91 5.56 6.04 26.76
C VAL A 91 4.33 6.01 25.87
N ARG A 92 3.13 5.88 26.45
CA ARG A 92 1.90 5.87 25.66
C ARG A 92 1.62 7.23 25.03
N LEU A 93 1.86 8.32 25.76
CA LEU A 93 1.74 9.69 25.24
C LEU A 93 2.76 9.96 24.13
N PHE A 94 4.02 9.61 24.34
CA PHE A 94 5.08 9.74 23.33
C PHE A 94 4.81 8.87 22.10
N GLY A 95 4.37 7.63 22.31
CA GLY A 95 4.03 6.72 21.22
C GLY A 95 2.86 7.25 20.37
N PHE A 96 1.83 7.80 21.01
CA PHE A 96 0.73 8.46 20.31
C PHE A 96 1.19 9.69 19.54
N ALA A 97 1.98 10.57 20.17
CA ALA A 97 2.52 11.77 19.53
C ALA A 97 3.44 11.45 18.34
N ALA A 98 4.19 10.36 18.42
CA ALA A 98 5.06 9.88 17.34
C ALA A 98 4.34 9.04 16.28
N GLY A 99 3.02 8.82 16.41
CA GLY A 99 2.22 8.04 15.45
C GLY A 99 2.58 6.56 15.39
N LEU A 100 3.07 5.97 16.48
CA LEU A 100 3.43 4.55 16.54
C LEU A 100 2.17 3.68 16.59
N SER A 101 2.09 2.65 15.74
CA SER A 101 0.97 1.72 15.77
C SER A 101 1.12 0.65 16.86
N SER A 102 2.33 0.09 17.01
CA SER A 102 2.63 -0.96 18.00
C SER A 102 3.91 -0.70 18.80
N GLY A 103 4.80 0.17 18.32
CA GLY A 103 6.10 0.47 18.94
C GLY A 103 6.04 0.93 20.40
N PHE A 104 4.93 1.54 20.85
CA PHE A 104 4.77 1.94 22.25
C PHE A 104 4.80 0.74 23.23
N ILE A 105 4.42 -0.46 22.78
CA ILE A 105 4.48 -1.69 23.58
C ILE A 105 5.94 -2.01 23.92
N VAL A 106 6.84 -1.84 22.96
CA VAL A 106 8.28 -2.08 23.15
C VAL A 106 8.86 -1.06 24.13
N GLY A 107 8.48 0.21 23.99
CA GLY A 107 8.84 1.25 24.96
C GLY A 107 8.36 0.91 26.38
N GLY A 108 7.14 0.37 26.51
CA GLY A 108 6.60 -0.07 27.79
C GLY A 108 7.43 -1.17 28.45
N HIS A 109 7.98 -2.10 27.65
CA HIS A 109 8.90 -3.12 28.17
C HIS A 109 10.25 -2.53 28.62
N VAL A 110 10.73 -1.45 28.00
CA VAL A 110 11.91 -0.73 28.49
C VAL A 110 11.61 -0.14 29.86
N VAL A 111 10.46 0.51 30.04
CA VAL A 111 10.04 1.06 31.34
C VAL A 111 9.90 -0.03 32.39
N ALA A 112 9.17 -1.10 32.09
CA ALA A 112 8.94 -2.20 33.02
C ALA A 112 10.25 -2.92 33.38
N GLY A 113 11.12 -3.20 32.42
CA GLY A 113 12.42 -3.81 32.69
C GLY A 113 13.31 -2.91 33.55
N SER A 114 13.38 -1.62 33.22
CA SER A 114 14.26 -0.67 33.92
C SER A 114 13.78 -0.35 35.33
N LEU A 115 12.48 -0.13 35.52
CA LEU A 115 11.94 0.34 36.80
C LEU A 115 11.47 -0.79 37.73
N LEU A 116 10.98 -1.92 37.20
CA LEU A 116 10.51 -3.06 38.03
C LEU A 116 11.59 -4.12 38.26
N HIS A 117 12.36 -4.47 37.21
CA HIS A 117 13.28 -5.61 37.27
C HIS A 117 14.72 -5.20 37.59
N HIS A 118 15.12 -3.99 37.18
CA HIS A 118 16.46 -3.46 37.42
C HIS A 118 16.45 -2.07 38.09
N PRO A 119 15.73 -1.86 39.21
CA PRO A 119 15.55 -0.53 39.79
C PRO A 119 16.88 0.15 40.17
N ASP A 120 17.87 -0.62 40.63
CA ASP A 120 19.16 -0.09 41.07
C ASP A 120 20.15 0.17 39.91
N ASN A 121 19.95 -0.51 38.78
CA ASN A 121 20.79 -0.44 37.58
C ASN A 121 19.96 -0.12 36.33
N TRP A 122 18.93 0.71 36.50
CA TRP A 122 17.94 1.01 35.46
C TRP A 122 18.61 1.59 34.21
N TRP A 123 19.67 2.40 34.40
CA TRP A 123 20.39 3.07 33.33
C TRP A 123 21.14 2.07 32.45
N TYR A 124 21.79 1.08 33.08
CA TYR A 124 22.57 0.05 32.39
C TYR A 124 21.64 -0.79 31.51
N TYR A 125 20.52 -1.24 32.09
CA TYR A 125 19.52 -2.01 31.37
C TYR A 125 18.91 -1.20 30.22
N ALA A 126 18.42 0.02 30.48
CA ALA A 126 17.78 0.85 29.48
C ALA A 126 18.74 1.21 28.32
N PHE A 127 19.99 1.53 28.65
CA PHE A 127 21.03 1.84 27.67
C PHE A 127 21.35 0.65 26.78
N TRP A 128 21.74 -0.49 27.36
CA TRP A 128 22.12 -1.67 26.58
C TRP A 128 20.97 -2.26 25.78
N ARG A 129 19.75 -2.25 26.34
CA ARG A 129 18.54 -2.62 25.61
C ARG A 129 18.32 -1.72 24.38
N THR A 130 18.58 -0.43 24.49
CA THR A 130 18.47 0.52 23.37
C THR A 130 19.54 0.24 22.31
N VAL A 131 20.80 0.09 22.71
CA VAL A 131 21.92 -0.20 21.81
C VAL A 131 21.69 -1.52 21.06
N MET A 132 21.33 -2.59 21.78
CA MET A 132 21.09 -3.92 21.18
C MET A 132 19.90 -3.91 20.23
N THR A 133 18.85 -3.15 20.54
CA THR A 133 17.69 -3.00 19.65
C THR A 133 18.08 -2.29 18.34
N ILE A 134 18.80 -1.16 18.44
CA ILE A 134 19.25 -0.42 17.25
C ILE A 134 20.16 -1.31 16.40
N LEU A 135 21.16 -1.94 17.01
CA LEU A 135 22.11 -2.80 16.31
C LEU A 135 21.42 -4.01 15.67
N GLY A 136 20.50 -4.66 16.38
CA GLY A 136 19.73 -5.77 15.84
C GLY A 136 18.81 -5.37 14.68
N VAL A 137 18.21 -4.18 14.72
CA VAL A 137 17.44 -3.66 13.57
C VAL A 137 18.35 -3.40 12.37
N LEU A 138 19.51 -2.78 12.57
CA LEU A 138 20.48 -2.52 11.48
C LEU A 138 20.97 -3.83 10.83
N ILE A 139 21.38 -4.81 11.65
CA ILE A 139 21.80 -6.13 11.18
C ILE A 139 20.64 -6.84 10.48
N GLY A 140 19.44 -6.79 11.05
CA GLY A 140 18.24 -7.38 10.47
C GLY A 140 17.92 -6.82 9.09
N VAL A 141 18.00 -5.49 8.92
CA VAL A 141 17.79 -4.84 7.61
C VAL A 141 18.88 -5.25 6.62
N TYR A 142 20.14 -5.33 7.07
CA TYR A 142 21.26 -5.75 6.24
C TYR A 142 21.09 -7.20 5.75
N ILE A 143 20.78 -8.13 6.66
CA ILE A 143 20.48 -9.53 6.35
C ILE A 143 19.28 -9.60 5.40
N SER A 144 18.19 -8.89 5.72
CA SER A 144 16.97 -8.87 4.90
C SER A 144 17.20 -8.26 3.52
N ARG A 145 18.21 -7.40 3.34
CA ARG A 145 18.58 -6.88 2.01
C ARG A 145 19.37 -7.87 1.17
N HIS A 146 20.27 -8.65 1.79
CA HIS A 146 21.24 -9.49 1.08
C HIS A 146 20.82 -10.96 0.96
N LEU A 147 20.18 -11.51 1.99
CA LEU A 147 19.73 -12.90 2.03
C LEU A 147 18.27 -13.04 1.62
N TYR A 148 17.52 -11.93 1.55
CA TYR A 148 16.10 -11.92 1.28
C TYR A 148 15.77 -10.89 0.19
N SER A 149 14.90 -11.26 -0.76
CA SER A 149 14.36 -10.27 -1.70
C SER A 149 12.98 -10.66 -2.21
N GLN A 150 12.08 -11.05 -1.30
CA GLN A 150 10.67 -10.74 -1.58
C GLN A 150 10.50 -9.24 -1.38
N ARG A 151 10.60 -8.53 -2.50
CA ARG A 151 10.42 -7.08 -2.57
C ARG A 151 8.93 -6.77 -2.38
N SER A 152 8.61 -5.82 -1.51
CA SER A 152 7.27 -5.26 -1.41
C SER A 152 6.81 -4.74 -2.78
N VAL A 153 7.75 -4.25 -3.61
CA VAL A 153 7.51 -3.88 -5.02
C VAL A 153 6.97 -5.03 -5.85
N SER A 154 7.59 -6.21 -5.82
CA SER A 154 7.13 -7.35 -6.63
C SER A 154 5.77 -7.84 -6.16
N ARG A 155 5.55 -7.92 -4.84
CA ARG A 155 4.26 -8.32 -4.27
C ARG A 155 3.15 -7.33 -4.62
N TRP A 156 3.45 -6.03 -4.57
CA TRP A 156 2.49 -5.00 -4.94
C TRP A 156 2.14 -5.08 -6.42
N ARG A 157 3.13 -5.28 -7.31
CA ARG A 157 2.89 -5.45 -8.75
C ARG A 157 2.03 -6.67 -9.06
N GLU A 158 2.26 -7.79 -8.40
CA GLU A 158 1.44 -9.01 -8.54
C GLU A 158 -0.03 -8.73 -8.19
N GLN A 159 -0.27 -8.09 -7.04
CA GLN A 159 -1.62 -7.71 -6.60
C GLN A 159 -2.25 -6.67 -7.54
N CYS A 160 -1.45 -5.73 -8.02
CA CYS A 160 -1.89 -4.70 -8.96
C CYS A 160 -2.30 -5.32 -10.29
N ARG A 161 -1.51 -6.25 -10.84
CA ARG A 161 -1.79 -6.98 -12.08
C ARG A 161 -3.11 -7.74 -12.01
N SER A 162 -3.34 -8.45 -10.91
CA SER A 162 -4.62 -9.14 -10.69
C SER A 162 -5.78 -8.13 -10.66
N TRP A 163 -5.63 -7.04 -9.91
CA TRP A 163 -6.67 -6.01 -9.78
C TRP A 163 -6.98 -5.28 -11.10
N THR A 164 -5.95 -4.87 -11.86
CA THR A 164 -6.14 -4.21 -13.15
C THR A 164 -6.68 -5.18 -14.20
N GLY A 165 -6.34 -6.47 -14.12
CA GLY A 165 -6.92 -7.52 -14.96
C GLY A 165 -8.43 -7.67 -14.78
N ASP A 166 -8.89 -7.71 -13.52
CA ASP A 166 -10.32 -7.77 -13.21
C ASP A 166 -11.04 -6.48 -13.61
N LEU A 167 -10.39 -5.32 -13.42
CA LEU A 167 -10.92 -4.04 -13.88
C LEU A 167 -11.02 -3.98 -15.41
N ALA A 168 -10.05 -4.54 -16.13
CA ALA A 168 -10.07 -4.66 -17.59
C ALA A 168 -11.19 -5.57 -18.07
N HIS A 169 -11.49 -6.63 -17.32
CA HIS A 169 -12.62 -7.51 -17.59
C HIS A 169 -13.96 -6.78 -17.36
N ALA A 170 -14.08 -6.03 -16.26
CA ALA A 170 -15.25 -5.21 -15.96
C ALA A 170 -15.53 -4.17 -17.04
N LEU A 171 -14.48 -3.53 -17.55
CA LEU A 171 -14.57 -2.54 -18.62
C LEU A 171 -15.01 -3.18 -19.94
N LEU A 172 -14.57 -4.39 -20.29
CA LEU A 172 -15.04 -5.07 -21.49
C LEU A 172 -16.51 -5.49 -21.41
N HIS A 173 -17.01 -5.79 -20.21
CA HIS A 173 -18.34 -6.36 -20.01
C HIS A 173 -19.26 -5.40 -19.24
N LEU A 174 -19.10 -4.08 -19.39
CA LEU A 174 -19.87 -3.06 -18.63
C LEU A 174 -21.38 -3.35 -18.60
N ASN A 175 -21.93 -3.83 -19.71
CA ASN A 175 -23.37 -4.07 -19.86
C ASN A 175 -23.84 -5.37 -19.17
N ASN A 176 -22.94 -6.32 -18.94
CA ASN A 176 -23.25 -7.66 -18.46
C ASN A 176 -22.26 -8.12 -17.38
N ILE A 177 -22.26 -7.43 -16.24
CA ILE A 177 -21.49 -7.83 -15.05
C ILE A 177 -22.42 -8.58 -14.10
N PRO A 178 -22.23 -9.90 -13.89
CA PRO A 178 -22.99 -10.64 -12.90
C PRO A 178 -22.66 -10.15 -11.48
N GLU A 179 -23.66 -10.10 -10.59
CA GLU A 179 -23.49 -9.71 -9.18
C GLU A 179 -22.66 -8.42 -9.00
N ARG A 180 -22.97 -7.41 -9.83
CA ARG A 180 -22.24 -6.14 -9.94
C ARG A 180 -21.80 -5.54 -8.60
N GLU A 181 -22.71 -5.47 -7.63
CA GLU A 181 -22.43 -4.87 -6.33
C GLU A 181 -21.32 -5.61 -5.59
N LEU A 182 -21.40 -6.95 -5.53
CA LEU A 182 -20.39 -7.81 -4.90
C LEU A 182 -19.06 -7.69 -5.65
N PHE A 183 -19.10 -7.68 -6.99
CA PHE A 183 -17.92 -7.55 -7.82
C PHE A 183 -17.15 -6.24 -7.56
N PHE A 184 -17.85 -5.10 -7.56
CA PHE A 184 -17.22 -3.79 -7.29
C PHE A 184 -16.82 -3.62 -5.82
N LEU A 185 -17.52 -4.27 -4.89
CA LEU A 185 -17.10 -4.34 -3.48
C LEU A 185 -15.73 -5.05 -3.36
N ASN A 186 -15.58 -6.21 -4.01
CA ASN A 186 -14.33 -6.97 -4.00
C ASN A 186 -13.18 -6.17 -4.65
N LEU A 187 -13.42 -5.52 -5.80
CA LEU A 187 -12.44 -4.61 -6.41
C LEU A 187 -12.03 -3.46 -5.49
N ARG A 188 -12.99 -2.89 -4.75
CA ARG A 188 -12.72 -1.82 -3.78
C ARG A 188 -11.86 -2.32 -2.61
N GLU A 189 -12.11 -3.52 -2.11
CA GLU A 189 -11.31 -4.14 -1.05
C GLU A 189 -9.88 -4.41 -1.51
N ARG A 190 -9.69 -4.95 -2.72
CA ARG A 190 -8.36 -5.16 -3.33
C ARG A 190 -7.61 -3.85 -3.51
N ARG A 191 -8.27 -2.80 -4.02
CA ARG A 191 -7.71 -1.44 -4.08
C ARG A 191 -7.29 -0.93 -2.70
N ASN A 192 -8.14 -1.12 -1.68
CA ASN A 192 -7.81 -0.69 -0.32
C ASN A 192 -6.63 -1.49 0.26
N ALA A 193 -6.46 -2.76 -0.11
CA ALA A 193 -5.29 -3.56 0.24
C ALA A 193 -4.02 -3.03 -0.44
N LEU A 194 -4.08 -2.71 -1.74
CA LEU A 194 -2.98 -2.06 -2.47
C LEU A 194 -2.60 -0.70 -1.89
N ARG A 195 -3.59 0.09 -1.46
CA ARG A 195 -3.34 1.38 -0.80
C ARG A 195 -2.68 1.20 0.57
N ARG A 196 -3.08 0.17 1.34
CA ARG A 196 -2.50 -0.15 2.65
C ARG A 196 -1.06 -0.66 2.57
N SER A 197 -0.63 -1.21 1.43
CA SER A 197 0.75 -1.66 1.22
C SER A 197 1.68 -0.58 0.64
N LEU A 198 1.17 0.59 0.24
CA LEU A 198 2.02 1.73 -0.19
C LEU A 198 3.10 2.12 0.83
N PRO A 199 2.84 2.19 2.16
CA PRO A 199 3.88 2.50 3.13
C PRO A 199 5.06 1.50 3.09
N GLN A 200 4.80 0.22 2.82
CA GLN A 200 5.84 -0.80 2.70
C GLN A 200 6.74 -0.52 1.48
N LEU A 201 6.16 -0.11 0.35
CA LEU A 201 6.93 0.31 -0.83
C LEU A 201 7.84 1.51 -0.53
N ILE A 202 7.30 2.53 0.16
CA ILE A 202 8.05 3.72 0.56
C ILE A 202 9.22 3.35 1.49
N ALA A 203 8.95 2.46 2.45
CA ALA A 203 9.94 1.99 3.40
C ALA A 203 11.06 1.19 2.70
N GLU A 204 10.71 0.28 1.79
CA GLU A 204 11.70 -0.44 0.99
C GLU A 204 12.57 0.52 0.14
N GLN A 205 11.94 1.50 -0.51
CA GLN A 205 12.63 2.46 -1.35
C GLN A 205 13.67 3.29 -0.57
N SER A 206 13.38 3.62 0.69
CA SER A 206 14.28 4.39 1.56
C SER A 206 15.66 3.73 1.78
N ILE A 207 15.75 2.41 1.61
CA ILE A 207 16.97 1.62 1.87
C ILE A 207 17.58 1.04 0.60
N THR A 208 16.75 0.75 -0.42
CA THR A 208 17.22 0.10 -1.64
C THR A 208 17.74 1.07 -2.71
N ARG A 209 17.61 2.39 -2.52
CA ARG A 209 17.92 3.43 -3.55
C ARG A 209 17.23 3.16 -4.90
N SER A 210 16.22 2.29 -4.97
CA SER A 210 15.51 2.00 -6.22
C SER A 210 14.84 3.28 -6.73
N ARG A 211 14.87 3.50 -8.04
CA ARG A 211 14.34 4.71 -8.69
C ARG A 211 12.99 5.15 -8.09
N GLN A 212 12.85 6.46 -7.88
CA GLN A 212 11.64 7.14 -7.37
C GLN A 212 10.36 6.79 -8.15
N ASP A 213 10.51 6.19 -9.32
CA ASP A 213 9.46 5.83 -10.26
C ASP A 213 8.45 4.83 -9.68
N SER A 214 8.85 3.87 -8.81
CA SER A 214 7.92 2.78 -8.41
C SER A 214 6.81 3.23 -7.46
N VAL A 215 7.10 4.09 -6.48
CA VAL A 215 6.08 4.61 -5.56
C VAL A 215 5.17 5.60 -6.28
N ARG A 216 5.75 6.50 -7.09
CA ARG A 216 4.98 7.47 -7.87
C ARG A 216 4.05 6.75 -8.86
N TRP A 217 4.58 5.76 -9.58
CA TRP A 217 3.78 4.90 -10.46
C TRP A 217 2.65 4.21 -9.71
N ALA A 218 2.93 3.62 -8.54
CA ALA A 218 1.91 2.96 -7.73
C ALA A 218 0.79 3.92 -7.28
N GLN A 219 1.13 5.16 -6.93
CA GLN A 219 0.17 6.22 -6.59
C GLN A 219 -0.68 6.63 -7.80
N GLU A 220 -0.05 6.88 -8.94
CA GLU A 220 -0.72 7.26 -10.19
C GLU A 220 -1.65 6.12 -10.68
N VAL A 221 -1.20 4.86 -10.65
CA VAL A 221 -2.03 3.70 -10.99
C VAL A 221 -3.25 3.63 -10.07
N LEU A 222 -3.06 3.77 -8.75
CA LEU A 222 -4.18 3.75 -7.80
C LEU A 222 -5.15 4.90 -8.05
N GLN A 223 -4.67 6.09 -8.35
CA GLN A 223 -5.50 7.25 -8.64
C GLN A 223 -6.35 7.03 -9.89
N HIS A 224 -5.72 6.76 -11.04
CA HIS A 224 -6.42 6.64 -12.31
C HIS A 224 -7.30 5.40 -12.39
N CYS A 225 -6.81 4.24 -11.90
CA CYS A 225 -7.62 3.01 -11.90
C CYS A 225 -8.78 3.09 -10.89
N SER A 226 -8.68 3.89 -9.82
CA SER A 226 -9.83 4.15 -8.94
C SER A 226 -10.93 4.93 -9.66
N THR A 227 -10.55 5.93 -10.47
CA THR A 227 -11.48 6.68 -11.30
C THR A 227 -12.12 5.77 -12.34
N VAL A 228 -11.35 4.93 -13.02
CA VAL A 228 -11.87 3.92 -13.96
C VAL A 228 -12.84 2.97 -13.27
N MET A 229 -12.51 2.44 -12.09
CA MET A 229 -13.41 1.57 -11.32
C MET A 229 -14.73 2.27 -10.97
N SER A 230 -14.67 3.52 -10.50
CA SER A 230 -15.88 4.30 -10.19
C SER A 230 -16.71 4.56 -11.45
N SER A 231 -16.07 4.92 -12.57
CA SER A 231 -16.77 5.15 -13.83
C SER A 231 -17.36 3.84 -14.38
N CYS A 232 -16.66 2.71 -14.30
CA CYS A 232 -17.19 1.41 -14.72
C CYS A 232 -18.43 1.04 -13.92
N ARG A 233 -18.41 1.22 -12.59
CA ARG A 233 -19.56 0.96 -11.73
C ARG A 233 -20.76 1.81 -12.13
N ASP A 234 -20.56 3.11 -12.28
CA ASP A 234 -21.65 4.03 -12.59
C ASP A 234 -22.15 3.87 -14.04
N LEU A 235 -21.26 3.62 -15.01
CA LEU A 235 -21.63 3.36 -16.41
C LEU A 235 -22.39 2.04 -16.55
N SER A 236 -22.01 1.02 -15.79
CA SER A 236 -22.67 -0.27 -15.86
C SER A 236 -24.16 -0.17 -15.49
N THR A 237 -24.53 0.71 -14.54
CA THR A 237 -25.93 0.99 -14.20
C THR A 237 -26.60 1.86 -15.25
N LEU A 238 -25.93 2.94 -15.68
CA LEU A 238 -26.51 3.91 -16.61
C LEU A 238 -26.77 3.31 -18.00
N LEU A 239 -25.88 2.46 -18.50
CA LEU A 239 -26.02 1.80 -19.80
C LEU A 239 -27.12 0.74 -19.81
N GLN A 240 -27.42 0.11 -18.66
CA GLN A 240 -28.57 -0.80 -18.56
C GLN A 240 -29.91 -0.07 -18.57
N CYS A 241 -29.94 1.15 -18.03
CA CYS A 241 -31.15 1.97 -18.00
C CYS A 241 -31.38 2.76 -19.29
N GLN A 242 -30.45 2.76 -20.25
CA GLN A 242 -30.61 3.42 -21.55
C GLN A 242 -30.97 2.40 -22.63
N THR A 243 -32.21 2.47 -23.11
CA THR A 243 -32.77 1.54 -24.10
C THR A 243 -32.34 1.84 -25.54
N GLU A 244 -31.96 3.08 -25.87
CA GLU A 244 -31.57 3.48 -27.23
C GLU A 244 -30.33 4.38 -27.21
N LEU A 245 -29.16 3.77 -27.41
CA LEU A 245 -27.92 4.49 -27.72
C LEU A 245 -27.85 4.68 -29.24
N THR A 246 -27.44 5.87 -29.69
CA THR A 246 -27.15 6.10 -31.11
C THR A 246 -26.02 5.17 -31.56
N PRO A 247 -26.01 4.71 -32.83
CA PRO A 247 -24.99 3.78 -33.33
C PRO A 247 -23.57 4.34 -33.15
N ALA A 248 -23.39 5.64 -33.41
CA ALA A 248 -22.10 6.32 -33.23
C ALA A 248 -21.61 6.33 -31.77
N LEU A 249 -22.53 6.54 -30.81
CA LEU A 249 -22.19 6.47 -29.39
C LEU A 249 -21.88 5.04 -28.96
N ASN A 250 -22.63 4.06 -29.46
CA ASN A 250 -22.38 2.65 -29.15
C ASN A 250 -21.03 2.17 -29.68
N GLU A 251 -20.65 2.54 -30.91
CA GLU A 251 -19.33 2.26 -31.47
C GLU A 251 -18.20 2.90 -30.65
N SER A 252 -18.37 4.18 -30.28
CA SER A 252 -17.39 4.90 -29.45
C SER A 252 -17.22 4.27 -28.07
N VAL A 253 -18.32 3.82 -27.44
CA VAL A 253 -18.31 3.12 -26.16
C VAL A 253 -17.61 1.77 -26.29
N HIS A 254 -17.90 0.98 -27.32
CA HIS A 254 -17.23 -0.30 -27.55
C HIS A 254 -15.72 -0.14 -27.82
N GLY A 255 -15.32 0.87 -28.60
CA GLY A 255 -13.92 1.19 -28.81
C GLY A 255 -13.22 1.62 -27.51
N LEU A 256 -13.89 2.40 -26.66
CA LEU A 256 -13.39 2.79 -25.34
C LEU A 256 -13.22 1.57 -24.42
N GLN A 257 -14.19 0.64 -24.41
CA GLN A 257 -14.12 -0.60 -23.65
C GLN A 257 -12.92 -1.46 -24.07
N ARG A 258 -12.74 -1.64 -25.38
CA ARG A 258 -11.66 -2.45 -25.94
C ARG A 258 -10.28 -1.85 -25.66
N LEU A 259 -10.04 -0.62 -26.13
CA LEU A 259 -8.74 0.04 -25.98
C LEU A 259 -8.41 0.29 -24.51
N GLY A 260 -9.41 0.65 -23.70
CA GLY A 260 -9.22 0.83 -22.26
C GLY A 260 -8.84 -0.46 -21.54
N SER A 261 -9.45 -1.60 -21.94
CA SER A 261 -9.11 -2.91 -21.38
C SER A 261 -7.69 -3.36 -21.76
N GLU A 262 -7.29 -3.16 -23.02
CA GLU A 262 -5.92 -3.42 -23.47
C GLU A 262 -4.91 -2.60 -22.67
N ARG A 263 -5.22 -1.32 -22.43
CA ARG A 263 -4.37 -0.42 -21.64
C ARG A 263 -4.27 -0.81 -20.16
N LEU A 264 -5.38 -1.23 -19.54
CA LEU A 264 -5.37 -1.76 -18.16
C LEU A 264 -4.55 -3.05 -18.04
N LYS A 265 -4.63 -3.94 -19.03
CA LYS A 265 -3.81 -5.16 -19.09
C LYS A 265 -2.33 -4.83 -19.28
N ALA A 266 -2.00 -3.82 -20.08
CA ALA A 266 -0.62 -3.36 -20.30
C ALA A 266 0.07 -2.96 -18.99
N ILE A 267 -0.64 -2.22 -18.12
CA ILE A 267 -0.14 -1.80 -16.79
C ILE A 267 0.27 -3.00 -15.95
N GLY A 268 -0.53 -4.07 -15.97
CA GLY A 268 -0.26 -5.28 -15.20
C GLY A 268 0.84 -6.16 -15.78
N GLN A 269 1.20 -6.00 -17.06
CA GLN A 269 2.14 -6.88 -17.77
C GLN A 269 3.54 -6.29 -17.95
N ASP A 270 3.84 -5.12 -17.36
CA ASP A 270 5.10 -4.38 -17.55
C ASP A 270 5.44 -4.12 -19.04
N LEU A 271 4.41 -4.10 -19.90
CA LEU A 271 4.54 -3.82 -21.33
C LEU A 271 4.44 -2.31 -21.55
N SER A 272 5.45 -1.73 -22.19
CA SER A 272 5.34 -0.38 -22.74
C SER A 272 4.44 -0.43 -23.99
N MET A 273 3.12 -0.37 -23.80
CA MET A 273 2.15 -0.24 -24.91
C MET A 273 2.09 1.19 -25.47
N GLN A 274 3.24 1.86 -25.62
CA GLN A 274 3.32 3.15 -26.30
C GLN A 274 3.83 2.94 -27.73
N ASN A 275 3.04 2.24 -28.54
CA ASN A 275 3.22 2.27 -29.98
C ASN A 275 2.51 3.50 -30.53
N ALA A 276 3.18 4.29 -31.38
CA ALA A 276 2.61 5.50 -31.98
C ALA A 276 1.26 5.26 -32.67
N ALA A 277 1.04 4.07 -33.22
CA ALA A 277 -0.23 3.65 -33.81
C ALA A 277 -1.38 3.60 -32.77
N GLN A 278 -1.13 3.04 -31.58
CA GLN A 278 -2.16 2.89 -30.54
C GLN A 278 -2.51 4.25 -29.89
N ASN A 279 -1.53 5.15 -29.77
CA ASN A 279 -1.78 6.53 -29.34
C ASN A 279 -2.62 7.31 -30.36
N ASN A 280 -2.40 7.08 -31.66
CA ASN A 280 -3.21 7.68 -32.72
C ASN A 280 -4.64 7.13 -32.71
N GLU A 281 -4.82 5.82 -32.52
CA GLU A 281 -6.14 5.20 -32.36
C GLU A 281 -6.89 5.75 -31.15
N TRP A 282 -6.21 5.88 -30.00
CA TRP A 282 -6.78 6.48 -28.78
C TRP A 282 -7.24 7.93 -29.01
N SER A 283 -6.41 8.73 -29.68
CA SER A 283 -6.72 10.14 -29.94
C SER A 283 -7.94 10.30 -30.85
N ARG A 284 -8.07 9.44 -31.88
CA ARG A 284 -9.26 9.42 -32.77
C ARG A 284 -10.52 9.01 -32.00
N LEU A 285 -10.44 7.92 -31.23
CA LEU A 285 -11.56 7.45 -30.42
C LEU A 285 -12.07 8.53 -29.45
N ARG A 286 -11.16 9.29 -28.79
CA ARG A 286 -11.59 10.37 -27.90
C ARG A 286 -12.35 11.48 -28.62
N LEU A 287 -11.92 11.83 -29.83
CA LEU A 287 -12.61 12.84 -30.64
C LEU A 287 -14.00 12.34 -31.04
N GLU A 288 -14.10 11.11 -31.53
CA GLU A 288 -15.36 10.45 -31.91
C GLU A 288 -16.31 10.34 -30.71
N LEU A 289 -15.80 9.89 -29.55
CA LEU A 289 -16.56 9.82 -28.31
C LEU A 289 -17.09 11.20 -27.90
N LYS A 290 -16.25 12.24 -27.94
CA LYS A 290 -16.66 13.60 -27.57
C LYS A 290 -17.77 14.11 -28.48
N GLN A 291 -17.61 13.92 -29.80
CA GLN A 291 -18.63 14.31 -30.79
C GLN A 291 -19.94 13.52 -30.59
N ALA A 292 -19.85 12.21 -30.37
CA ALA A 292 -21.02 11.36 -30.14
C ALA A 292 -21.76 11.72 -28.85
N VAL A 293 -21.02 12.04 -27.77
CA VAL A 293 -21.58 12.50 -26.49
C VAL A 293 -22.26 13.86 -26.64
N GLU A 294 -21.62 14.81 -27.34
CA GLU A 294 -22.20 16.14 -27.58
C GLU A 294 -23.51 16.04 -28.40
N ALA A 295 -23.49 15.27 -29.49
CA ALA A 295 -24.65 15.10 -30.36
C ALA A 295 -25.80 14.28 -29.72
N SER A 296 -25.48 13.25 -28.93
CA SER A 296 -26.50 12.28 -28.46
C SER A 296 -26.98 12.57 -27.04
N LEU A 297 -26.15 13.14 -26.17
CA LEU A 297 -26.45 13.25 -24.73
C LEU A 297 -26.58 14.70 -24.25
N LEU A 298 -25.90 15.66 -24.88
CA LEU A 298 -25.89 17.07 -24.45
C LEU A 298 -26.80 17.97 -25.30
N HIS A 299 -26.83 17.75 -26.62
CA HIS A 299 -27.63 18.52 -27.57
C HIS A 299 -28.48 17.62 -28.48
N PRO A 300 -29.45 16.86 -27.93
CA PRO A 300 -30.33 16.04 -28.76
C PRO A 300 -31.16 16.95 -29.67
N THR A 301 -31.09 16.74 -30.97
CA THR A 301 -31.86 17.46 -31.97
C THR A 301 -33.35 17.21 -31.74
N GLY A 302 -34.12 18.24 -31.33
CA GLY A 302 -35.58 18.23 -31.44
C GLY A 302 -36.43 18.17 -30.16
N THR A 303 -35.93 18.51 -28.97
CA THR A 303 -36.78 18.58 -27.75
C THR A 303 -36.68 19.92 -27.03
N ASP A 304 -37.83 20.60 -26.88
CA ASP A 304 -38.05 21.70 -25.93
C ASP A 304 -37.86 21.18 -24.50
N LEU A 305 -36.66 21.34 -23.95
CA LEU A 305 -36.27 20.72 -22.67
C LEU A 305 -36.45 21.70 -21.51
N ARG A 306 -37.44 21.43 -20.64
CA ARG A 306 -37.47 21.97 -19.28
C ARG A 306 -36.27 21.41 -18.50
N SER A 307 -35.57 22.28 -17.76
CA SER A 307 -34.33 21.99 -17.04
C SER A 307 -34.42 20.92 -15.92
N GLU A 308 -35.60 20.38 -15.61
CA GLU A 308 -35.86 19.48 -14.47
C GLU A 308 -36.20 18.04 -14.88
N ASP A 309 -36.02 17.66 -16.15
CA ASP A 309 -36.34 16.31 -16.61
C ASP A 309 -35.33 15.26 -16.10
N PRO A 310 -35.75 14.23 -15.33
CA PRO A 310 -34.86 13.19 -14.79
C PRO A 310 -34.08 12.45 -15.90
N GLU A 311 -34.63 12.31 -17.10
CA GLU A 311 -33.92 11.69 -18.23
C GLU A 311 -32.74 12.54 -18.70
N LEU A 312 -32.89 13.86 -18.74
CA LEU A 312 -31.82 14.79 -19.12
C LEU A 312 -30.67 14.72 -18.10
N GLN A 313 -31.00 14.61 -16.81
CA GLN A 313 -30.00 14.46 -15.76
C GLN A 313 -29.24 13.13 -15.88
N GLN A 314 -29.93 12.04 -16.22
CA GLN A 314 -29.31 10.74 -16.46
C GLN A 314 -28.39 10.75 -17.69
N ARG A 315 -28.81 11.40 -18.79
CA ARG A 315 -27.97 11.57 -20.00
C ARG A 315 -26.72 12.40 -19.72
N ARG A 316 -26.83 13.50 -18.98
CA ARG A 316 -25.69 14.31 -18.54
C ARG A 316 -24.74 13.52 -17.64
N LEU A 317 -25.29 12.70 -16.74
CA LEU A 317 -24.47 11.84 -15.89
C LEU A 317 -23.72 10.80 -16.74
N LEU A 318 -24.39 10.14 -17.68
CA LEU A 318 -23.75 9.20 -18.62
C LEU A 318 -22.61 9.87 -19.41
N ALA A 319 -22.87 11.05 -19.99
CA ALA A 319 -21.88 11.85 -20.70
C ALA A 319 -20.65 12.14 -19.81
N SER A 320 -20.89 12.63 -18.59
CA SER A 320 -19.81 12.95 -17.65
C SER A 320 -18.95 11.74 -17.29
N ARG A 321 -19.58 10.56 -17.12
CA ARG A 321 -18.88 9.32 -16.76
C ARG A 321 -18.08 8.74 -17.92
N LEU A 322 -18.58 8.83 -19.15
CA LEU A 322 -17.85 8.43 -20.35
C LEU A 322 -16.60 9.29 -20.57
N LEU A 323 -16.74 10.61 -20.47
CA LEU A 323 -15.62 11.54 -20.62
C LEU A 323 -14.58 11.35 -19.50
N LEU A 324 -15.04 11.24 -18.25
CA LEU A 324 -14.16 10.98 -17.11
C LEU A 324 -13.42 9.64 -17.23
N LEU A 325 -14.09 8.60 -17.74
CA LEU A 325 -13.45 7.31 -18.03
C LEU A 325 -12.36 7.44 -19.09
N SER A 326 -12.65 8.13 -20.20
CA SER A 326 -11.68 8.43 -21.26
C SER A 326 -10.46 9.17 -20.71
N ASP A 327 -10.65 10.21 -19.91
CA ASP A 327 -9.56 11.02 -19.37
C ASP A 327 -8.72 10.23 -18.37
N ALA A 328 -9.36 9.43 -17.51
CA ALA A 328 -8.66 8.57 -16.56
C ALA A 328 -7.82 7.49 -17.26
N LEU A 329 -8.35 6.90 -18.34
CA LEU A 329 -7.61 5.94 -19.15
C LEU A 329 -6.45 6.61 -19.89
N GLU A 330 -6.61 7.86 -20.35
CA GLU A 330 -5.55 8.64 -20.99
C GLU A 330 -4.37 8.92 -20.08
N GLN A 331 -4.64 9.29 -18.83
CA GLN A 331 -3.62 9.69 -17.87
C GLN A 331 -2.91 8.51 -17.19
N MET A 332 -3.24 7.27 -17.58
CA MET A 332 -2.62 6.09 -16.99
C MET A 332 -1.11 6.06 -17.21
N PRO A 333 -0.31 5.84 -16.13
CA PRO A 333 1.14 5.84 -16.22
C PRO A 333 1.65 4.58 -16.90
N CYS A 334 2.81 4.70 -17.55
CA CYS A 334 3.53 3.54 -18.09
C CYS A 334 4.25 2.81 -16.96
N SER A 335 4.33 1.47 -17.05
CA SER A 335 5.11 0.70 -16.08
C SER A 335 6.60 1.10 -16.15
N PRO A 336 7.26 1.36 -15.00
CA PRO A 336 8.69 1.64 -14.99
C PRO A 336 9.47 0.41 -15.51
N SER A 337 10.19 0.59 -16.63
CA SER A 337 10.95 -0.47 -17.30
C SER A 337 11.84 -1.24 -16.32
N GLY A 338 11.70 -2.57 -16.30
CA GLY A 338 12.49 -3.48 -15.46
C GLY A 338 13.98 -3.59 -15.82
N LYS A 339 14.49 -2.80 -16.78
CA LYS A 339 15.90 -2.77 -17.16
C LYS A 339 16.73 -2.05 -16.08
N GLY A 340 17.08 -2.77 -15.02
CA GLY A 340 17.99 -2.25 -13.99
C GLY A 340 18.00 -3.02 -12.67
N VAL A 341 17.33 -4.15 -12.55
CA VAL A 341 17.50 -5.04 -11.38
C VAL A 341 18.75 -5.89 -11.61
N ALA A 342 19.93 -5.32 -11.34
CA ALA A 342 21.08 -6.15 -11.03
C ALA A 342 20.84 -6.80 -9.65
N PRO A 343 21.21 -8.09 -9.48
CA PRO A 343 21.06 -8.82 -8.22
C PRO A 343 21.78 -8.15 -7.04
#